data_AF-A0A851LLC0-F1
#
_entry.id   AF-A0A851LLC0-F1
#
_cell.length_a   1.000
_cell.length_b   1.000
_cell.length_c   1.000
_cell.angle_alpha   90.00
_cell.angle_beta   90.00
_cell.angle_gamma   90.00
#
_symmetry.space_group_name_H-M   'P 1'
#
loop_
_entity.id
_entity.type
_entity.pdbx_description
1 polymer ?
#
loop_
_entity_poly.entity_id
_entity_poly.type
_entity_poly.pdbx_seq_one_letter_code
_entity_poly.pdbx_strand_id
1 'polypeptide(L)'
;YPFPLSKSSMYTVGAPHTWPQIVTALVWLIDCVKLYAAMRENAPSFDDGQSWGGETDDGIVHNKLFMDYSVKCYEQFMKGRDTFEELDAEVQSKLSKFSCFNEVFNYDRRVSLRNLKSSLQADVQKYQAYLTNLESHVAILDQKMEGVNEEVQTAEMEVEAMKQENARLQHIFDNQKYSVADIERINHERNELQQTINKLTKEVEAEEHQLWNEELKYARNKEAIEMQLAEYHKWARKLKLIPVSAENSKGHDFEIQFNPEAGPNCLVKYRTQIKAPLMEIINQTEEEIRKATQRKITLEDTLEQVNVMVVDKKSCVKMLKEEAEKLDDLYHQKLKEAEEEEQKCANELELLEKHKQLLESGVNEGLSEATNELHDLQRQYQVVMQTTTEESRKAGDNLNRLLEVIATHVVSIEKYLDEQNVKIDREYEEFMSEDLLSTLSEILDSYKKKAESL
;
A
#
# COMPACT_ATOMS: atom_id res chain seq x y z
N TYR A 1 -113.84 -131.16 -2.15
CA TYR A 1 -113.50 -130.27 -1.02
C TYR A 1 -112.22 -130.79 -0.39
N PRO A 2 -111.17 -129.96 -0.23
CA PRO A 2 -109.84 -130.46 0.16
C PRO A 2 -109.54 -130.45 1.67
N PHE A 3 -110.46 -130.03 2.56
CA PHE A 3 -110.22 -129.97 4.01
C PHE A 3 -111.03 -131.03 4.80
N PRO A 4 -110.45 -131.67 5.84
CA PRO A 4 -111.12 -132.72 6.59
C PRO A 4 -112.17 -132.17 7.57
N LEU A 5 -113.41 -132.67 7.48
CA LEU A 5 -114.46 -132.43 8.47
C LEU A 5 -114.59 -133.68 9.36
N SER A 6 -114.28 -133.53 10.66
CA SER A 6 -114.32 -134.66 11.60
C SER A 6 -115.75 -135.14 11.85
N LYS A 7 -115.93 -136.44 12.16
CA LYS A 7 -117.25 -137.01 12.40
C LYS A 7 -117.96 -136.35 13.60
N SER A 8 -117.22 -135.96 14.65
CA SER A 8 -117.76 -135.19 15.78
C SER A 8 -118.24 -133.81 15.36
N SER A 9 -117.52 -133.12 14.47
CA SER A 9 -117.94 -131.83 13.90
C SER A 9 -119.28 -131.90 13.18
N MET A 10 -119.64 -133.07 12.62
CA MET A 10 -120.93 -133.30 11.95
C MET A 10 -122.10 -133.54 12.92
N TYR A 11 -121.83 -133.92 14.18
CA TYR A 11 -122.87 -134.05 15.22
C TYR A 11 -123.14 -132.74 15.96
N THR A 12 -122.17 -131.82 15.98
CA THR A 12 -122.28 -130.50 16.64
C THR A 12 -122.10 -129.36 15.65
N VAL A 13 -122.70 -129.45 14.47
CA VAL A 13 -122.53 -128.47 13.38
C VAL A 13 -122.83 -127.02 13.79
N GLY A 14 -123.76 -126.81 14.73
CA GLY A 14 -124.15 -125.49 15.23
C GLY A 14 -123.33 -124.99 16.43
N ALA A 15 -122.34 -125.74 16.92
CA ALA A 15 -121.52 -125.32 18.05
C ALA A 15 -120.59 -124.14 17.64
N PRO A 16 -120.36 -123.14 18.51
CA PRO A 16 -119.61 -121.92 18.15
C PRO A 16 -118.21 -122.17 17.56
N HIS A 17 -117.55 -123.25 18.00
CA HIS A 17 -116.20 -123.61 17.54
C HIS A 17 -116.19 -124.51 16.29
N THR A 18 -117.34 -125.05 15.87
CA THR A 18 -117.48 -125.96 14.72
C THR A 18 -118.15 -125.26 13.54
N TRP A 19 -119.11 -124.38 13.81
CA TRP A 19 -119.91 -123.67 12.82
C TRP A 19 -119.08 -122.93 11.75
N PRO A 20 -117.98 -122.21 12.09
CA PRO A 20 -117.16 -121.55 11.08
C PRO A 20 -116.62 -122.51 10.01
N GLN A 21 -116.15 -123.70 10.41
CA GLN A 21 -115.59 -124.69 9.48
C GLN A 21 -116.66 -125.27 8.54
N ILE A 22 -117.87 -125.52 9.06
CA ILE A 22 -118.99 -126.05 8.27
C ILE A 22 -119.48 -125.01 7.25
N VAL A 23 -119.59 -123.74 7.65
CA VAL A 23 -119.98 -122.64 6.74
C VAL A 23 -118.96 -122.49 5.61
N THR A 24 -117.65 -122.54 5.91
CA THR A 24 -116.63 -122.46 4.86
C THR A 24 -116.73 -123.62 3.87
N ALA A 25 -117.05 -124.84 4.32
CA ALA A 25 -117.25 -125.98 3.42
C ALA A 25 -118.48 -125.80 2.50
N LEU A 26 -119.57 -125.24 3.01
CA LEU A 26 -120.77 -124.96 2.21
C LEU A 26 -120.53 -123.86 1.17
N VAL A 27 -119.80 -122.80 1.54
CA VAL A 27 -119.40 -121.74 0.58
C VAL A 27 -118.56 -122.32 -0.56
N TRP A 28 -117.61 -123.20 -0.24
CA TRP A 28 -116.81 -123.88 -1.28
C TRP A 28 -117.67 -124.72 -2.24
N LEU A 29 -118.68 -125.42 -1.73
CA LEU A 29 -119.59 -126.20 -2.57
C LEU A 29 -120.40 -125.32 -3.53
N ILE A 30 -120.85 -124.15 -3.06
CA ILE A 30 -121.55 -123.16 -3.90
C ILE A 30 -120.66 -122.70 -5.06
N ASP A 31 -119.37 -122.47 -4.81
CA ASP A 31 -118.46 -122.02 -5.85
C ASP A 31 -118.16 -123.10 -6.91
N CYS A 32 -118.11 -124.38 -6.54
CA CYS A 32 -118.01 -125.47 -7.52
C CYS A 32 -119.23 -125.53 -8.47
N VAL A 33 -120.43 -125.28 -7.97
CA VAL A 33 -121.65 -125.27 -8.79
C VAL A 33 -121.62 -124.11 -9.79
N LYS A 34 -121.17 -122.91 -9.35
CA LYS A 34 -121.01 -121.75 -10.24
C LYS A 34 -120.02 -122.04 -11.37
N LEU A 35 -118.91 -122.72 -11.07
CA LEU A 35 -117.88 -123.03 -12.05
C LEU A 35 -118.37 -124.03 -13.10
N TYR A 36 -119.10 -125.06 -12.69
CA TYR A 36 -119.73 -126.00 -13.63
C TYR A 36 -120.75 -125.32 -14.56
N ALA A 37 -121.58 -124.40 -14.03
CA ALA A 37 -122.51 -123.63 -14.85
C ALA A 37 -121.79 -122.77 -15.90
N ALA A 38 -120.72 -122.07 -15.51
CA ALA A 38 -119.93 -121.24 -16.41
C ALA A 38 -119.24 -122.03 -17.53
N MET A 39 -118.76 -123.25 -17.24
CA MET A 39 -118.14 -124.11 -18.26
C MET A 39 -119.16 -124.67 -19.26
N ARG A 40 -120.42 -124.85 -18.86
CA ARG A 40 -121.50 -125.30 -19.75
C ARG A 40 -121.95 -124.20 -20.70
N GLU A 41 -122.05 -122.96 -20.21
CA GLU A 41 -122.47 -121.80 -21.01
C GLU A 41 -121.36 -121.28 -21.93
N ASN A 42 -120.08 -121.45 -21.55
CA ASN A 42 -118.92 -121.05 -22.35
C ASN A 42 -118.10 -122.24 -22.83
N ALA A 43 -118.75 -123.24 -23.43
CA ALA A 43 -118.03 -124.27 -24.17
C ALA A 43 -117.34 -123.59 -25.37
N PRO A 44 -115.99 -123.61 -25.48
CA PRO A 44 -115.31 -123.04 -26.63
C PRO A 44 -115.76 -123.78 -27.88
N SER A 45 -116.32 -123.06 -28.85
CA SER A 45 -116.52 -123.58 -30.20
C SER A 45 -115.13 -123.90 -30.75
N PHE A 46 -114.79 -125.18 -30.74
CA PHE A 46 -113.63 -125.65 -31.47
C PHE A 46 -113.91 -125.41 -32.95
N ASP A 47 -113.18 -124.43 -33.51
CA ASP A 47 -113.02 -124.11 -34.94
C ASP A 47 -113.99 -123.09 -35.59
N ASP A 48 -113.43 -121.94 -36.00
CA ASP A 48 -113.90 -121.15 -37.15
C ASP A 48 -112.74 -120.51 -37.96
N GLY A 49 -111.54 -121.10 -37.86
CA GLY A 49 -110.33 -120.55 -38.48
C GLY A 49 -109.67 -121.49 -39.48
N GLN A 50 -109.98 -122.78 -39.43
CA GLN A 50 -109.58 -123.72 -40.48
C GLN A 50 -110.75 -123.94 -41.43
N SER A 51 -110.60 -123.35 -42.62
CA SER A 51 -111.35 -123.70 -43.82
C SER A 51 -111.48 -125.22 -43.93
N TRP A 52 -112.65 -125.73 -43.53
CA TRP A 52 -113.16 -127.07 -43.82
C TRP A 52 -112.07 -128.16 -43.90
N GLY A 53 -111.63 -128.63 -42.73
CA GLY A 53 -111.03 -129.95 -42.51
C GLY A 53 -109.67 -130.20 -43.17
N GLY A 54 -108.60 -129.84 -42.46
CA GLY A 54 -107.29 -130.46 -42.69
C GLY A 54 -107.42 -131.97 -42.52
N GLU A 55 -106.82 -132.67 -43.47
CA GLU A 55 -106.85 -134.13 -43.67
C GLU A 55 -106.68 -134.88 -42.36
N THR A 56 -107.67 -135.72 -41.99
CA THR A 56 -107.43 -136.68 -40.91
C THR A 56 -106.34 -137.65 -41.33
N ASP A 57 -105.64 -138.24 -40.36
CA ASP A 57 -104.56 -139.20 -40.61
C ASP A 57 -104.99 -140.37 -41.53
N ASP A 58 -106.31 -140.62 -41.61
CA ASP A 58 -106.97 -141.59 -42.47
C ASP A 58 -107.26 -141.10 -43.92
N GLY A 59 -106.76 -139.92 -44.31
CA GLY A 59 -106.82 -139.39 -45.68
C GLY A 59 -108.12 -138.67 -46.07
N ILE A 60 -108.93 -138.20 -45.11
CA ILE A 60 -110.21 -137.52 -45.41
C ILE A 60 -110.02 -136.01 -45.50
N VAL A 61 -109.99 -135.51 -46.74
CA VAL A 61 -109.92 -134.06 -47.04
C VAL A 61 -111.31 -133.44 -46.90
N HIS A 62 -111.43 -132.38 -46.10
CA HIS A 62 -112.70 -131.75 -45.68
C HIS A 62 -113.49 -132.52 -44.60
N ASN A 63 -112.78 -132.99 -43.56
CA ASN A 63 -113.31 -133.73 -42.41
C ASN A 63 -114.62 -133.17 -41.81
N LYS A 64 -114.78 -131.85 -41.69
CA LYS A 64 -116.03 -131.25 -41.16
C LYS A 64 -117.25 -131.54 -42.05
N LEU A 65 -117.07 -131.48 -43.37
CA LEU A 65 -118.13 -131.80 -44.34
C LEU A 65 -118.43 -133.31 -44.34
N PHE A 66 -117.39 -134.13 -44.22
CA PHE A 66 -117.51 -135.58 -44.07
C PHE A 66 -118.22 -135.98 -42.77
N MET A 67 -117.90 -135.36 -41.64
CA MET A 67 -118.51 -135.64 -40.34
C MET A 67 -119.98 -135.25 -40.31
N ASP A 68 -120.33 -134.08 -40.85
CA ASP A 68 -121.74 -133.65 -40.93
C ASP A 68 -122.56 -134.59 -41.83
N TYR A 69 -122.00 -134.99 -42.98
CA TYR A 69 -122.59 -136.02 -43.84
C TYR A 69 -122.76 -137.35 -43.09
N SER A 70 -121.71 -137.82 -42.41
CA SER A 70 -121.70 -139.10 -41.69
C SER A 70 -122.69 -139.14 -40.55
N VAL A 71 -122.79 -138.08 -39.74
CA VAL A 71 -123.76 -137.98 -38.63
C VAL A 71 -125.21 -138.03 -39.16
N LYS A 72 -125.50 -137.30 -40.25
CA LYS A 72 -126.83 -137.30 -40.86
C LYS A 72 -127.19 -138.67 -41.44
N CYS A 73 -126.25 -139.33 -42.12
CA CYS A 73 -126.44 -140.71 -42.58
C CYS A 73 -126.69 -141.67 -41.42
N TYR A 74 -125.93 -141.53 -40.32
CA TYR A 74 -126.06 -142.39 -39.15
C TYR A 74 -127.39 -142.20 -38.39
N GLU A 75 -127.89 -140.96 -38.26
CA GLU A 75 -129.22 -140.70 -37.69
C GLU A 75 -130.34 -141.32 -38.53
N GLN A 76 -130.24 -141.20 -39.87
CA GLN A 76 -131.22 -141.80 -40.79
C GLN A 76 -131.16 -143.34 -40.71
N PHE A 77 -129.96 -143.91 -40.57
CA PHE A 77 -129.74 -145.34 -40.36
C PHE A 77 -130.37 -145.84 -39.05
N MET A 78 -130.17 -145.13 -37.94
CA MET A 78 -130.78 -145.48 -36.63
C MET A 78 -132.31 -145.45 -36.64
N LYS A 79 -132.93 -144.80 -37.63
CA LYS A 79 -134.38 -144.80 -37.86
C LYS A 79 -134.85 -145.91 -38.82
N GLY A 80 -133.97 -146.83 -39.19
CA GLY A 80 -134.25 -148.00 -40.01
C GLY A 80 -134.21 -147.77 -41.53
N ARG A 81 -133.65 -146.64 -42.01
CA ARG A 81 -133.42 -146.43 -43.45
C ARG A 81 -132.08 -147.01 -43.88
N ASP A 82 -132.04 -147.56 -45.10
CA ASP A 82 -130.84 -148.19 -45.69
C ASP A 82 -130.27 -147.46 -46.94
N THR A 83 -130.84 -146.32 -47.38
CA THR A 83 -130.34 -145.55 -48.55
C THR A 83 -130.28 -144.02 -48.29
N PHE A 84 -129.25 -143.34 -48.84
CA PHE A 84 -128.85 -141.96 -48.46
C PHE A 84 -128.57 -140.97 -49.62
N GLU A 85 -129.07 -141.23 -50.83
CA GLU A 85 -128.74 -140.50 -52.08
C GLU A 85 -128.93 -138.96 -52.04
N GLU A 86 -129.91 -138.47 -51.26
CA GLU A 86 -130.14 -137.02 -51.11
C GLU A 86 -128.94 -136.31 -50.45
N LEU A 87 -128.28 -136.96 -49.49
CA LEU A 87 -127.14 -136.39 -48.78
C LEU A 87 -125.89 -136.35 -49.68
N ASP A 88 -125.75 -137.30 -50.60
CA ASP A 88 -124.62 -137.37 -51.55
C ASP A 88 -124.62 -136.17 -52.51
N ALA A 89 -125.80 -135.79 -53.02
CA ALA A 89 -125.94 -134.67 -53.94
C ALA A 89 -125.59 -133.32 -53.29
N GLU A 90 -125.88 -133.15 -52.00
CA GLU A 90 -125.58 -131.91 -51.27
C GLU A 90 -124.05 -131.67 -51.17
N VAL A 91 -123.28 -132.72 -50.88
CA VAL A 91 -121.83 -132.64 -50.71
C VAL A 91 -121.15 -132.27 -52.03
N GLN A 92 -121.57 -132.84 -53.16
CA GLN A 92 -120.95 -132.56 -54.46
C GLN A 92 -121.11 -131.09 -54.89
N SER A 93 -122.26 -130.46 -54.62
CA SER A 93 -122.49 -129.04 -54.96
C SER A 93 -121.53 -128.11 -54.22
N LYS A 94 -121.18 -128.44 -52.98
CA LYS A 94 -120.29 -127.62 -52.14
C LYS A 94 -118.84 -127.66 -52.63
N LEU A 95 -118.39 -128.78 -53.18
CA LEU A 95 -117.01 -128.96 -53.66
C LEU A 95 -116.65 -128.08 -54.88
N SER A 96 -117.57 -127.84 -55.83
CA SER A 96 -117.23 -127.14 -57.08
C SER A 96 -116.91 -125.64 -56.93
N LYS A 97 -117.51 -124.97 -55.94
CA LYS A 97 -117.34 -123.51 -55.72
C LYS A 97 -115.94 -123.12 -55.23
N PHE A 98 -115.18 -124.06 -54.66
CA PHE A 98 -113.89 -123.76 -54.03
C PHE A 98 -112.74 -123.45 -55.00
N SER A 99 -112.77 -123.99 -56.22
CA SER A 99 -111.64 -123.90 -57.15
C SER A 99 -111.35 -122.47 -57.67
N CYS A 100 -112.37 -121.62 -57.82
CA CYS A 100 -112.24 -120.34 -58.54
C CYS A 100 -111.56 -119.19 -57.76
N PHE A 101 -111.47 -119.26 -56.42
CA PHE A 101 -111.04 -118.12 -55.58
C PHE A 101 -109.52 -117.92 -55.48
N ASN A 102 -108.71 -118.96 -55.76
CA ASN A 102 -107.30 -118.99 -55.33
C ASN A 102 -106.32 -118.22 -56.25
N GLU A 103 -106.67 -117.95 -57.51
CA GLU A 103 -105.73 -117.36 -58.48
C GLU A 103 -105.55 -115.83 -58.34
N VAL A 104 -106.57 -115.08 -57.88
CA VAL A 104 -106.55 -113.60 -57.85
C VAL A 104 -105.72 -113.02 -56.69
N PHE A 105 -105.57 -113.76 -55.59
CA PHE A 105 -104.99 -113.25 -54.34
C PHE A 105 -103.45 -113.07 -54.37
N ASN A 106 -102.74 -113.80 -55.25
CA ASN A 106 -101.28 -113.87 -55.21
C ASN A 106 -100.53 -112.68 -55.85
N TYR A 107 -101.17 -111.92 -56.74
CA TYR A 107 -100.53 -110.79 -57.44
C TYR A 107 -100.41 -109.54 -56.55
N ASP A 108 -101.44 -109.24 -55.76
CA ASP A 108 -101.58 -108.00 -54.98
C ASP A 108 -100.58 -107.89 -53.80
N ARG A 109 -100.20 -109.04 -53.22
CA ARG A 109 -99.26 -109.14 -52.09
C ARG A 109 -97.84 -108.65 -52.44
N ARG A 110 -97.37 -108.89 -53.66
CA ARG A 110 -95.99 -108.57 -54.07
C ARG A 110 -95.77 -107.07 -54.25
N VAL A 111 -96.79 -106.34 -54.71
CA VAL A 111 -96.74 -104.89 -54.90
C VAL A 111 -96.66 -104.18 -53.54
N SER A 112 -97.48 -104.62 -52.58
CA SER A 112 -97.52 -104.07 -51.22
C SER A 112 -96.17 -104.15 -50.49
N LEU A 113 -95.45 -105.28 -50.61
CA LEU A 113 -94.14 -105.46 -49.98
C LEU A 113 -93.06 -104.56 -50.59
N ARG A 114 -93.12 -104.29 -51.91
CA ARG A 114 -92.18 -103.38 -52.56
C ARG A 114 -92.37 -101.94 -52.08
N ASN A 115 -93.62 -101.52 -51.91
CA ASN A 115 -93.97 -100.20 -51.36
C ASN A 115 -93.50 -100.05 -49.90
N LEU A 116 -93.65 -101.10 -49.08
CA LEU A 116 -93.18 -101.08 -47.69
C LEU A 116 -91.65 -100.97 -47.62
N LYS A 117 -90.91 -101.71 -48.47
CA LYS A 117 -89.45 -101.61 -48.54
C LYS A 117 -89.00 -100.20 -48.91
N SER A 118 -89.64 -99.56 -49.89
CA SER A 118 -89.32 -98.17 -50.25
C SER A 118 -89.62 -97.18 -49.11
N SER A 119 -90.71 -97.39 -48.36
CA SER A 119 -91.03 -96.56 -47.18
C SER A 119 -89.97 -96.67 -46.10
N LEU A 120 -89.60 -97.89 -45.71
CA LEU A 120 -88.58 -98.11 -44.66
C LEU A 120 -87.21 -97.60 -45.09
N GLN A 121 -86.86 -97.70 -46.38
CA GLN A 121 -85.63 -97.13 -46.90
C GLN A 121 -85.62 -95.60 -46.80
N ALA A 122 -86.76 -94.94 -47.03
CA ALA A 122 -86.89 -93.50 -46.81
C ALA A 122 -86.76 -93.12 -45.33
N ASP A 123 -87.33 -93.91 -44.42
CA ASP A 123 -87.18 -93.67 -42.97
C ASP A 123 -85.74 -93.84 -42.50
N VAL A 124 -85.01 -94.85 -43.00
CA VAL A 124 -83.56 -95.01 -42.71
C VAL A 124 -82.78 -93.79 -43.17
N GLN A 125 -83.04 -93.28 -44.38
CA GLN A 125 -82.39 -92.06 -44.88
C GLN A 125 -82.73 -90.84 -44.00
N LYS A 126 -83.97 -90.73 -43.53
CA LYS A 126 -84.41 -89.66 -42.62
C LYS A 126 -83.69 -89.73 -41.27
N TYR A 127 -83.57 -90.90 -40.67
CA TYR A 127 -82.85 -91.07 -39.40
C TYR A 127 -81.34 -90.87 -39.56
N GLN A 128 -80.75 -91.30 -40.67
CA GLN A 128 -79.35 -91.02 -40.98
C GLN A 128 -79.11 -89.51 -41.08
N ALA A 129 -79.96 -88.77 -41.82
CA ALA A 129 -79.85 -87.32 -41.90
C ALA A 129 -80.01 -86.63 -40.54
N TYR A 130 -80.93 -87.13 -39.70
CA TYR A 130 -81.12 -86.62 -38.34
C TYR A 130 -79.89 -86.88 -37.44
N LEU A 131 -79.30 -88.07 -37.51
CA LEU A 131 -78.07 -88.40 -36.77
C LEU A 131 -76.91 -87.51 -37.20
N THR A 132 -76.68 -87.32 -38.50
CA THR A 132 -75.64 -86.41 -39.01
C THR A 132 -75.87 -84.96 -38.56
N ASN A 133 -77.14 -84.53 -38.46
CA ASN A 133 -77.47 -83.21 -37.93
C ASN A 133 -77.24 -83.09 -36.41
N LEU A 134 -77.43 -84.16 -35.64
CA LEU A 134 -77.08 -84.16 -34.22
C LEU A 134 -75.57 -84.18 -34.01
N GLU A 135 -74.84 -84.98 -34.79
CA GLU A 135 -73.37 -85.03 -34.77
C GLU A 135 -72.76 -83.66 -35.09
N SER A 136 -73.31 -82.95 -36.08
CA SER A 136 -72.86 -81.59 -36.39
C SER A 136 -73.17 -80.60 -35.25
N HIS A 137 -74.32 -80.73 -34.59
CA HIS A 137 -74.65 -79.88 -33.44
C HIS A 137 -73.76 -80.15 -32.24
N VAL A 138 -73.42 -81.42 -31.96
CA VAL A 138 -72.45 -81.79 -30.92
C VAL A 138 -71.09 -81.16 -31.23
N ALA A 139 -70.60 -81.28 -32.46
CA ALA A 139 -69.33 -80.66 -32.86
C ALA A 139 -69.34 -79.12 -32.69
N ILE A 140 -70.46 -78.45 -33.00
CA ILE A 140 -70.61 -77.00 -32.77
C ILE A 140 -70.59 -76.65 -31.28
N LEU A 141 -71.24 -77.46 -30.44
CA LEU A 141 -71.24 -77.24 -28.99
C LEU A 141 -69.85 -77.46 -28.40
N ASP A 142 -69.13 -78.50 -28.83
CA ASP A 142 -67.76 -78.76 -28.39
C ASP A 142 -66.83 -77.60 -28.79
N GLN A 143 -66.93 -77.09 -30.02
CA GLN A 143 -66.16 -75.93 -30.46
C GLN A 143 -66.47 -74.68 -29.62
N LYS A 144 -67.75 -74.44 -29.28
CA LYS A 144 -68.13 -73.32 -28.41
C LYS A 144 -67.63 -73.51 -26.98
N MET A 145 -67.66 -74.74 -26.47
CA MET A 145 -67.16 -75.07 -25.15
C MET A 145 -65.65 -74.84 -25.06
N GLU A 146 -64.90 -75.22 -26.10
CA GLU A 146 -63.46 -74.98 -26.21
C GLU A 146 -63.15 -73.48 -26.27
N GLY A 147 -63.86 -72.70 -27.10
CA GLY A 147 -63.69 -71.25 -27.17
C GLY A 147 -63.98 -70.54 -25.84
N VAL A 148 -65.07 -70.91 -25.15
CA VAL A 148 -65.37 -70.36 -23.82
C VAL A 148 -64.29 -70.76 -22.80
N ASN A 149 -63.75 -71.97 -22.89
CA ASN A 149 -62.67 -72.40 -22.00
C ASN A 149 -61.38 -71.61 -22.24
N GLU A 150 -61.02 -71.31 -23.49
CA GLU A 150 -59.88 -70.43 -23.82
C GLU A 150 -60.08 -69.00 -23.30
N GLU A 151 -61.29 -68.45 -23.44
CA GLU A 151 -61.64 -67.13 -22.88
C GLU A 151 -61.52 -67.12 -21.36
N VAL A 152 -62.00 -68.16 -20.68
CA VAL A 152 -61.87 -68.31 -19.22
C VAL A 152 -60.39 -68.38 -18.82
N GLN A 153 -59.58 -69.19 -19.49
CA GLN A 153 -58.15 -69.29 -19.20
C GLN A 153 -57.44 -67.95 -19.40
N THR A 154 -57.78 -67.21 -20.47
CA THR A 154 -57.20 -65.89 -20.73
C THR A 154 -57.57 -64.90 -19.62
N ALA A 155 -58.85 -64.86 -19.22
CA ALA A 155 -59.31 -64.01 -18.13
C ALA A 155 -58.66 -64.38 -16.79
N GLU A 156 -58.46 -65.67 -16.50
CA GLU A 156 -57.75 -66.14 -15.30
C GLU A 156 -56.30 -65.64 -15.26
N MET A 157 -55.59 -65.67 -16.39
CA MET A 157 -54.23 -65.13 -16.47
C MET A 157 -54.19 -63.62 -16.24
N GLU A 158 -55.13 -62.85 -16.81
CA GLU A 158 -55.22 -61.40 -16.61
C GLU A 158 -55.50 -61.06 -15.14
N VAL A 159 -56.40 -61.79 -14.48
CA VAL A 159 -56.67 -61.63 -13.05
C VAL A 159 -55.43 -61.88 -12.22
N GLU A 160 -54.66 -62.92 -12.54
CA GLU A 160 -53.43 -63.23 -11.81
C GLU A 160 -52.34 -62.17 -12.03
N ALA A 161 -52.18 -61.67 -13.26
CA ALA A 161 -51.27 -60.55 -13.55
C ALA A 161 -51.65 -59.28 -12.76
N MET A 162 -52.95 -58.95 -12.71
CA MET A 162 -53.45 -57.81 -11.95
C MET A 162 -53.24 -57.98 -10.43
N LYS A 163 -53.39 -59.19 -9.89
CA LYS A 163 -53.08 -59.48 -8.48
C LYS A 163 -51.59 -59.28 -8.18
N GLN A 164 -50.70 -59.74 -9.06
CA GLN A 164 -49.26 -59.57 -8.90
C GLN A 164 -48.87 -58.09 -8.94
N GLU A 165 -49.40 -57.31 -9.87
CA GLU A 165 -49.14 -55.87 -9.95
C GLU A 165 -49.68 -55.13 -8.73
N ASN A 166 -50.87 -55.49 -8.25
CA ASN A 166 -51.44 -54.87 -7.05
C ASN A 166 -50.59 -55.19 -5.80
N ALA A 167 -50.09 -56.43 -5.67
CA ALA A 167 -49.16 -56.78 -4.60
C ALA A 167 -47.84 -55.99 -4.69
N ARG A 168 -47.33 -55.76 -5.91
CA ARG A 168 -46.13 -54.94 -6.15
C ARG A 168 -46.35 -53.48 -5.73
N LEU A 169 -47.49 -52.90 -6.11
CA LEU A 169 -47.84 -51.52 -5.75
C LEU A 169 -48.05 -51.37 -4.25
N GLN A 170 -48.74 -52.33 -3.61
CA GLN A 170 -48.93 -52.35 -2.17
C GLN A 170 -47.57 -52.42 -1.46
N HIS A 171 -46.65 -53.28 -1.91
CA HIS A 171 -45.30 -53.36 -1.35
C HIS A 171 -44.53 -52.03 -1.50
N ILE A 172 -44.68 -51.31 -2.62
CA ILE A 172 -44.06 -49.99 -2.79
C ILE A 172 -44.66 -48.99 -1.80
N PHE A 173 -45.98 -48.99 -1.65
CA PHE A 173 -46.69 -48.10 -0.73
C PHE A 173 -46.31 -48.35 0.74
N ASP A 174 -46.32 -49.62 1.17
CA ASP A 174 -45.99 -50.01 2.55
C ASP A 174 -44.53 -49.68 2.91
N ASN A 175 -43.63 -49.70 1.94
CA ASN A 175 -42.22 -49.35 2.11
C ASN A 175 -41.91 -47.88 1.81
N GLN A 176 -42.90 -47.08 1.45
CA GLN A 176 -42.71 -45.67 1.16
C GLN A 176 -42.52 -44.90 2.49
N LYS A 177 -41.29 -44.44 2.74
CA LYS A 177 -40.92 -43.77 4.00
C LYS A 177 -41.53 -42.37 4.17
N TYR A 178 -41.84 -41.69 3.07
CA TYR A 178 -42.29 -40.30 3.08
C TYR A 178 -43.51 -40.14 2.20
N SER A 179 -44.53 -39.48 2.74
CA SER A 179 -45.68 -39.07 1.94
C SER A 179 -45.30 -37.95 0.98
N VAL A 180 -46.15 -37.71 -0.02
CA VAL A 180 -45.99 -36.56 -0.93
C VAL A 180 -45.96 -35.24 -0.15
N ALA A 181 -46.79 -35.10 0.88
CA ALA A 181 -46.80 -33.93 1.76
C ALA A 181 -45.49 -33.76 2.55
N ASP A 182 -44.84 -34.86 2.97
CA ASP A 182 -43.52 -34.81 3.60
C ASP A 182 -42.45 -34.35 2.62
N ILE A 183 -42.48 -34.82 1.38
CA ILE A 183 -41.55 -34.38 0.33
C ILE A 183 -41.73 -32.89 0.02
N GLU A 184 -42.96 -32.42 -0.05
CA GLU A 184 -43.28 -30.99 -0.23
C GLU A 184 -42.77 -30.16 0.94
N ARG A 185 -42.99 -30.60 2.19
CA ARG A 185 -42.47 -29.93 3.39
C ARG A 185 -40.93 -29.87 3.38
N ILE A 186 -40.26 -30.99 3.11
CA ILE A 186 -38.80 -31.06 3.02
C ILE A 186 -38.27 -30.12 1.93
N ASN A 187 -38.92 -30.07 0.76
CA ASN A 187 -38.51 -29.18 -0.32
C ASN A 187 -38.70 -27.71 0.04
N HIS A 188 -39.78 -27.38 0.77
CA HIS A 188 -40.01 -26.04 1.27
C HIS A 188 -38.92 -25.62 2.28
N GLU A 189 -38.70 -26.44 3.31
CA GLU A 189 -37.65 -26.21 4.31
C GLU A 189 -36.26 -26.09 3.65
N ARG A 190 -35.94 -26.97 2.69
CA ARG A 190 -34.69 -26.90 1.92
C ARG A 190 -34.56 -25.57 1.18
N ASN A 191 -35.63 -25.09 0.55
CA ASN A 191 -35.61 -23.82 -0.18
C ASN A 191 -35.45 -22.63 0.78
N GLU A 192 -36.10 -22.65 1.95
CA GLU A 192 -35.93 -21.62 2.98
C GLU A 192 -34.50 -21.60 3.55
N LEU A 193 -33.94 -22.77 3.83
CA LEU A 193 -32.55 -22.92 4.25
C LEU A 193 -31.59 -22.41 3.18
N GLN A 194 -31.84 -22.73 1.90
CA GLN A 194 -31.02 -22.23 0.79
C GLN A 194 -31.08 -20.70 0.67
N GLN A 195 -32.25 -20.10 0.86
CA GLN A 195 -32.38 -18.64 0.88
C GLN A 195 -31.63 -18.02 2.06
N THR A 196 -31.70 -18.65 3.22
CA THR A 196 -30.98 -18.22 4.42
C THR A 196 -29.47 -18.30 4.23
N ILE A 197 -28.96 -19.40 3.66
CA ILE A 197 -27.55 -19.57 3.30
C ILE A 197 -27.14 -18.45 2.34
N ASN A 198 -27.88 -18.24 1.25
CA ASN A 198 -27.56 -17.20 0.27
C ASN A 198 -27.53 -15.79 0.89
N LYS A 199 -28.42 -15.51 1.85
CA LYS A 199 -28.44 -14.24 2.58
C LYS A 199 -27.19 -14.10 3.47
N LEU A 200 -26.90 -15.11 4.29
CA LEU A 200 -25.75 -15.10 5.18
C LEU A 200 -24.43 -15.04 4.41
N THR A 201 -24.31 -15.74 3.29
CA THR A 201 -23.13 -15.65 2.40
C THR A 201 -22.91 -14.22 1.92
N LYS A 202 -23.96 -13.52 1.48
CA LYS A 202 -23.85 -12.11 1.07
C LYS A 202 -23.48 -11.18 2.22
N GLU A 203 -24.02 -11.43 3.42
CA GLU A 203 -23.66 -10.66 4.61
C GLU A 203 -22.18 -10.87 4.97
N VAL A 204 -21.68 -12.11 4.92
CA VAL A 204 -20.26 -12.42 5.13
C VAL A 204 -19.38 -11.75 4.09
N GLU A 205 -19.69 -11.87 2.79
CA GLU A 205 -18.95 -11.19 1.72
C GLU A 205 -18.90 -9.66 1.93
N ALA A 206 -20.00 -9.06 2.41
CA ALA A 206 -20.06 -7.63 2.69
C ALA A 206 -19.16 -7.24 3.88
N GLU A 207 -19.18 -8.01 4.97
CA GLU A 207 -18.33 -7.79 6.13
C GLU A 207 -16.85 -8.03 5.82
N GLU A 208 -16.51 -9.05 5.02
CA GLU A 208 -15.15 -9.29 4.53
C GLU A 208 -14.65 -8.10 3.69
N HIS A 209 -15.49 -7.58 2.80
CA HIS A 209 -15.16 -6.36 2.05
C HIS A 209 -14.98 -5.14 2.95
N GLN A 210 -15.78 -4.99 4.01
CA GLN A 210 -15.60 -3.90 4.98
C GLN A 210 -14.31 -4.05 5.78
N LEU A 211 -14.02 -5.26 6.28
CA LEU A 211 -12.78 -5.57 6.99
C LEU A 211 -11.57 -5.24 6.11
N TRP A 212 -11.57 -5.68 4.86
CA TRP A 212 -10.49 -5.39 3.92
C TRP A 212 -10.30 -3.88 3.70
N ASN A 213 -11.39 -3.12 3.59
CA ASN A 213 -11.32 -1.66 3.46
C ASN A 213 -10.73 -1.01 4.72
N GLU A 214 -11.09 -1.47 5.92
CA GLU A 214 -10.54 -0.98 7.18
C GLU A 214 -9.07 -1.39 7.37
N GLU A 215 -8.69 -2.61 6.98
CA GLU A 215 -7.29 -3.05 6.95
C GLU A 215 -6.45 -2.19 6.01
N LEU A 216 -6.98 -1.84 4.83
CA LEU A 216 -6.31 -0.96 3.88
C LEU A 216 -6.15 0.46 4.44
N LYS A 217 -7.19 0.99 5.12
CA LYS A 217 -7.10 2.29 5.82
C LYS A 217 -6.06 2.24 6.93
N TYR A 218 -6.05 1.18 7.73
CA TYR A 218 -5.08 0.98 8.80
C TYR A 218 -3.65 0.92 8.25
N ALA A 219 -3.41 0.15 7.19
CA ALA A 219 -2.10 0.04 6.53
C ALA A 219 -1.61 1.39 6.00
N ARG A 220 -2.46 2.14 5.29
CA ARG A 220 -2.12 3.47 4.77
C ARG A 220 -1.79 4.46 5.89
N ASN A 221 -2.58 4.47 6.96
CA ASN A 221 -2.33 5.35 8.10
C ASN A 221 -1.04 4.97 8.84
N LYS A 222 -0.77 3.67 9.00
CA LYS A 222 0.48 3.18 9.58
C LYS A 222 1.69 3.62 8.76
N GLU A 223 1.66 3.45 7.44
CA GLU A 223 2.73 3.89 6.53
C GLU A 223 2.95 5.41 6.62
N ALA A 224 1.87 6.20 6.66
CA ALA A 224 1.97 7.66 6.81
C ALA A 224 2.64 8.06 8.13
N ILE A 225 2.32 7.38 9.24
CA ILE A 225 2.95 7.59 10.54
C ILE A 225 4.44 7.21 10.49
N GLU A 226 4.77 6.06 9.91
CA GLU A 226 6.16 5.59 9.76
C GLU A 226 7.00 6.57 8.91
N MET A 227 6.42 7.13 7.85
CA MET A 227 7.08 8.17 7.03
C MET A 227 7.35 9.44 7.84
N GLN A 228 6.37 9.93 8.62
CA GLN A 228 6.57 11.09 9.50
C GLN A 228 7.60 10.82 10.59
N LEU A 229 7.63 9.62 11.16
CA LEU A 229 8.62 9.21 12.15
C LEU A 229 10.02 9.13 11.56
N ALA A 230 10.17 8.58 10.35
CA ALA A 230 11.44 8.53 9.65
C ALA A 230 11.96 9.95 9.37
N GLU A 231 11.09 10.87 8.96
CA GLU A 231 11.45 12.28 8.78
C GLU A 231 11.86 12.94 10.10
N TYR A 232 11.09 12.74 11.17
CA TYR A 232 11.43 13.21 12.50
C TYR A 232 12.80 12.70 12.95
N HIS A 233 13.06 11.39 12.87
CA HIS A 233 14.35 10.81 13.26
C HIS A 233 15.49 11.31 12.37
N LYS A 234 15.25 11.54 11.07
CA LYS A 234 16.23 12.15 10.16
C LYS A 234 16.63 13.55 10.65
N TRP A 235 15.66 14.39 11.01
CA TRP A 235 15.92 15.72 11.56
C TRP A 235 16.58 15.65 12.94
N ALA A 236 16.11 14.78 13.83
CA ALA A 236 16.68 14.60 15.16
C ALA A 236 18.15 14.15 15.10
N ARG A 237 18.53 13.27 14.16
CA ARG A 237 19.93 12.90 13.91
C ARG A 237 20.74 14.08 13.36
N LYS A 238 20.19 14.84 12.40
CA LYS A 238 20.86 16.06 11.88
C LYS A 238 21.11 17.10 12.96
N LEU A 239 20.17 17.25 13.90
CA LEU A 239 20.28 18.14 15.06
C LEU A 239 21.11 17.55 16.20
N LYS A 240 21.68 16.35 16.04
CA LYS A 240 22.46 15.63 17.07
C LYS A 240 21.67 15.43 18.39
N LEU A 241 20.38 15.09 18.28
CA LEU A 241 19.51 14.74 19.41
C LEU A 241 19.41 13.23 19.63
N ILE A 242 19.64 12.43 18.59
CA ILE A 242 19.64 10.95 18.64
C ILE A 242 21.02 10.49 18.14
N PRO A 243 21.71 9.57 18.84
CA PRO A 243 21.30 8.84 20.06
C PRO A 243 21.36 9.68 21.35
N VAL A 244 20.93 9.13 22.49
CA VAL A 244 20.91 9.80 23.83
C VAL A 244 22.29 10.32 24.28
N SER A 245 23.36 9.84 23.68
CA SER A 245 24.73 10.32 23.91
C SER A 245 25.15 11.45 22.98
N ALA A 246 24.26 11.93 22.11
CA ALA A 246 24.56 12.97 21.15
C ALA A 246 24.65 14.34 21.83
N GLU A 247 25.51 15.20 21.28
CA GLU A 247 25.92 16.49 21.86
C GLU A 247 24.74 17.36 22.34
N ASN A 248 23.66 17.44 21.55
CA ASN A 248 22.52 18.30 21.85
C ASN A 248 21.39 17.58 22.62
N SER A 249 21.52 16.28 22.86
CA SER A 249 20.48 15.48 23.50
C SER A 249 20.34 15.77 25.01
N LYS A 250 21.37 16.34 25.65
CA LYS A 250 21.42 16.60 27.10
C LYS A 250 21.05 15.38 27.97
N GLY A 251 21.28 14.16 27.45
CA GLY A 251 20.95 12.90 28.13
C GLY A 251 19.48 12.48 28.03
N HIS A 252 18.66 13.15 27.22
CA HIS A 252 17.28 12.76 26.96
C HIS A 252 17.15 11.87 25.73
N ASP A 253 16.26 10.88 25.82
CA ASP A 253 15.94 10.00 24.71
C ASP A 253 14.82 10.59 23.84
N PHE A 254 15.21 11.05 22.66
CA PHE A 254 14.32 11.61 21.63
C PHE A 254 13.87 10.56 20.60
N GLU A 255 14.20 9.29 20.75
CA GLU A 255 13.79 8.25 19.81
C GLU A 255 12.34 7.80 20.05
N ILE A 256 11.47 8.01 19.05
CA ILE A 256 10.10 7.48 19.07
C ILE A 256 10.07 6.07 18.46
N GLN A 257 9.68 5.09 19.26
CA GLN A 257 9.40 3.72 18.81
C GLN A 257 7.90 3.48 18.72
N PHE A 258 7.30 3.68 17.54
CA PHE A 258 5.86 3.54 17.37
C PHE A 258 5.41 2.09 17.47
N ASN A 259 4.55 1.80 18.46
CA ASN A 259 3.86 0.52 18.59
C ASN A 259 2.34 0.77 18.60
N PRO A 260 1.61 0.36 17.53
CA PRO A 260 0.15 0.50 17.45
C PRO A 260 -0.60 -0.22 18.58
N GLU A 261 -0.07 -1.35 19.07
CA GLU A 261 -0.73 -2.20 20.07
C GLU A 261 -0.62 -1.65 21.50
N ALA A 262 0.31 -0.72 21.74
CA ALA A 262 0.53 -0.12 23.06
C ALA A 262 -0.59 0.85 23.48
N GLY A 263 -1.53 1.14 22.58
CA GLY A 263 -2.68 2.01 22.83
C GLY A 263 -2.31 3.48 23.09
N PRO A 264 -3.27 4.33 23.50
CA PRO A 264 -3.09 5.78 23.61
C PRO A 264 -2.03 6.22 24.64
N ASN A 265 -1.69 5.35 25.60
CA ASN A 265 -0.74 5.65 26.66
C ASN A 265 0.68 5.89 26.15
N CYS A 266 1.06 5.30 24.99
CA CYS A 266 2.36 5.56 24.39
C CYS A 266 2.51 7.02 23.92
N LEU A 267 1.42 7.64 23.44
CA LEU A 267 1.42 9.03 22.97
C LEU A 267 1.63 10.02 24.12
N VAL A 268 1.02 9.74 25.28
CA VAL A 268 1.23 10.54 26.51
C VAL A 268 2.69 10.47 26.92
N LYS A 269 3.27 9.26 26.90
CA LYS A 269 4.70 9.04 27.20
C LYS A 269 5.61 9.85 26.28
N TYR A 270 5.42 9.80 24.96
CA TYR A 270 6.24 10.59 24.03
C TYR A 270 6.06 12.09 24.23
N ARG A 271 4.83 12.56 24.52
CA ARG A 271 4.60 13.98 24.81
C ARG A 271 5.40 14.44 26.03
N THR A 272 5.48 13.66 27.09
CA THR A 272 6.30 14.00 28.26
C THR A 272 7.79 13.80 28.03
N GLN A 273 8.19 12.69 27.40
CA GLN A 273 9.59 12.32 27.21
C GLN A 273 10.30 13.21 26.19
N ILE A 274 9.60 13.66 25.15
CA ILE A 274 10.20 14.35 24.00
C ILE A 274 9.84 15.82 24.02
N LYS A 275 8.54 16.16 24.07
CA LYS A 275 8.10 17.55 23.89
C LYS A 275 8.59 18.46 25.02
N ALA A 276 8.55 18.00 26.27
CA ALA A 276 8.98 18.84 27.40
C ALA A 276 10.49 19.13 27.34
N PRO A 277 11.40 18.14 27.22
CA PRO A 277 12.82 18.43 27.08
C PRO A 277 13.18 19.21 25.81
N LEU A 278 12.48 18.95 24.69
CA LEU A 278 12.72 19.69 23.44
C LEU A 278 12.33 21.17 23.59
N MET A 279 11.20 21.47 24.23
CA MET A 279 10.80 22.85 24.51
C MET A 279 11.78 23.54 25.45
N GLU A 280 12.34 22.83 26.43
CA GLU A 280 13.37 23.39 27.30
C GLU A 280 14.66 23.71 26.52
N ILE A 281 15.11 22.82 25.64
CA ILE A 281 16.25 23.07 24.76
C ILE A 281 15.98 24.29 23.87
N ILE A 282 14.80 24.37 23.25
CA ILE A 282 14.40 25.51 22.41
C ILE A 282 14.47 26.81 23.21
N ASN A 283 13.81 26.88 24.37
CA ASN A 283 13.79 28.08 25.21
C ASN A 283 15.21 28.50 25.65
N GLN A 284 16.07 27.53 26.00
CA GLN A 284 17.46 27.81 26.35
C GLN A 284 18.25 28.37 25.15
N THR A 285 18.10 27.78 23.96
CA THR A 285 18.75 28.27 22.75
C THR A 285 18.25 29.65 22.32
N GLU A 286 16.94 29.91 22.44
CA GLU A 286 16.36 31.23 22.17
C GLU A 286 16.91 32.30 23.12
N GLU A 287 17.08 31.97 24.40
CA GLU A 287 17.68 32.86 25.38
C GLU A 287 19.16 33.14 25.09
N GLU A 288 19.93 32.12 24.69
CA GLU A 288 21.32 32.28 24.27
C GLU A 288 21.45 33.16 23.01
N ILE A 289 20.59 32.93 22.01
CA ILE A 289 20.50 33.77 20.82
C ILE A 289 20.20 35.21 21.22
N ARG A 290 19.20 35.43 22.08
CA ARG A 290 18.83 36.77 22.56
C ARG A 290 20.01 37.47 23.24
N LYS A 291 20.74 36.77 24.12
CA LYS A 291 21.95 37.29 24.77
C LYS A 291 23.05 37.62 23.76
N ALA A 292 23.29 36.76 22.78
CA ALA A 292 24.28 36.99 21.73
C ALA A 292 23.91 38.19 20.85
N THR A 293 22.63 38.32 20.47
CA THR A 293 22.12 39.48 19.72
C THR A 293 22.27 40.77 20.51
N GLN A 294 21.95 40.76 21.81
CA GLN A 294 22.14 41.95 22.65
C GLN A 294 23.62 42.35 22.73
N ARG A 295 24.53 41.38 22.90
CA ARG A 295 25.98 41.64 22.87
C ARG A 295 26.43 42.21 21.53
N LYS A 296 25.92 41.68 20.42
CA LYS A 296 26.20 42.19 19.08
C LYS A 296 25.80 43.66 18.97
N ILE A 297 24.57 44.03 19.37
CA ILE A 297 24.09 45.42 19.35
C ILE A 297 25.02 46.32 20.17
N THR A 298 25.37 45.92 21.40
CA THR A 298 26.28 46.74 22.22
C THR A 298 27.66 46.91 21.59
N LEU A 299 28.18 45.89 20.91
CA LEU A 299 29.46 45.99 20.21
C LEU A 299 29.36 46.89 18.97
N GLU A 300 28.26 46.79 18.22
CA GLU A 300 27.98 47.68 17.08
C GLU A 300 27.88 49.15 17.54
N ASP A 301 27.21 49.43 18.65
CA ASP A 301 27.14 50.78 19.24
C ASP A 301 28.53 51.30 19.64
N THR A 302 29.36 50.46 20.28
CA THR A 302 30.74 50.87 20.64
C THR A 302 31.63 51.08 19.41
N LEU A 303 31.44 50.28 18.36
CA LEU A 303 32.16 50.43 17.11
C LEU A 303 31.81 51.77 16.45
N GLU A 304 30.53 52.12 16.43
CA GLU A 304 30.06 53.40 15.88
C GLU A 304 30.63 54.58 16.67
N GLN A 305 30.63 54.52 18.01
CA GLN A 305 31.27 55.54 18.85
C GLN A 305 32.75 55.71 18.53
N VAL A 306 33.50 54.61 18.40
CA VAL A 306 34.92 54.65 18.03
C VAL A 306 35.11 55.23 16.63
N ASN A 307 34.24 54.90 15.67
CA ASN A 307 34.29 55.46 14.32
C ASN A 307 34.11 56.98 14.34
N VAL A 308 33.15 57.51 15.10
CA VAL A 308 32.97 58.96 15.29
C VAL A 308 34.24 59.58 15.86
N MET A 309 34.81 58.99 16.92
CA MET A 309 36.06 59.48 17.52
C MET A 309 37.24 59.46 16.52
N VAL A 310 37.33 58.43 15.68
CA VAL A 310 38.37 58.35 14.64
C VAL A 310 38.19 59.46 13.60
N VAL A 311 36.96 59.76 13.19
CA VAL A 311 36.66 60.88 12.28
C VAL A 311 37.08 62.21 12.92
N ASP A 312 36.71 62.45 14.18
CA ASP A 312 37.09 63.65 14.91
C ASP A 312 38.62 63.79 15.01
N LYS A 313 39.33 62.71 15.38
CA LYS A 313 40.79 62.71 15.46
C LYS A 313 41.45 62.93 14.10
N LYS A 314 40.91 62.36 13.02
CA LYS A 314 41.38 62.63 11.65
C LYS A 314 41.23 64.12 11.30
N SER A 315 40.11 64.75 11.69
CA SER A 315 39.91 66.18 11.52
C SER A 315 40.94 67.01 12.30
N CYS A 316 41.18 66.69 13.58
CA CYS A 316 42.23 67.34 14.38
C CYS A 316 43.62 67.19 13.75
N VAL A 317 43.98 65.99 13.29
CA VAL A 317 45.27 65.75 12.62
C VAL A 317 45.37 66.58 11.34
N LYS A 318 44.28 66.70 10.57
CA LYS A 318 44.26 67.55 9.37
C LYS A 318 44.52 69.01 9.73
N MET A 319 43.83 69.56 10.74
CA MET A 319 44.07 70.94 11.20
C MET A 319 45.50 71.16 11.68
N LEU A 320 46.05 70.25 12.47
CA LEU A 320 47.43 70.34 12.96
C LEU A 320 48.45 70.27 11.82
N LYS A 321 48.19 69.48 10.77
CA LYS A 321 49.04 69.45 9.57
C LYS A 321 48.99 70.78 8.82
N GLU A 322 47.80 71.34 8.62
CA GLU A 322 47.64 72.66 7.97
C GLU A 322 48.31 73.78 8.79
N GLU A 323 48.29 73.69 10.12
CA GLU A 323 49.02 74.62 11.00
C GLU A 323 50.54 74.44 10.90
N ALA A 324 51.04 73.21 10.92
CA ALA A 324 52.46 72.92 10.74
C ALA A 324 52.98 73.42 9.38
N GLU A 325 52.21 73.25 8.30
CA GLU A 325 52.55 73.76 6.96
C GLU A 325 52.65 75.30 6.97
N LYS A 326 51.68 76.00 7.58
CA LYS A 326 51.76 77.47 7.74
C LYS A 326 52.97 77.93 8.55
N LEU A 327 53.33 77.20 9.60
CA LEU A 327 54.52 77.49 10.40
C LEU A 327 55.81 77.25 9.60
N ASP A 328 55.84 76.21 8.78
CA ASP A 328 56.99 75.92 7.90
C ASP A 328 57.14 77.00 6.81
N ASP A 329 56.03 77.42 6.18
CA ASP A 329 56.01 78.55 5.25
C ASP A 329 56.53 79.85 5.90
N LEU A 330 56.07 80.14 7.13
CA LEU A 330 56.53 81.30 7.90
C LEU A 330 58.02 81.20 8.23
N TYR A 331 58.49 80.02 8.62
CA TYR A 331 59.90 79.77 8.87
C TYR A 331 60.75 80.02 7.62
N HIS A 332 60.34 79.50 6.47
CA HIS A 332 61.02 79.73 5.20
C HIS A 332 61.02 81.21 4.80
N GLN A 333 59.91 81.93 5.03
CA GLN A 333 59.86 83.37 4.80
C GLN A 333 60.85 84.11 5.71
N LYS A 334 60.89 83.78 7.01
CA LYS A 334 61.80 84.42 7.97
C LYS A 334 63.26 84.10 7.69
N LEU A 335 63.56 82.89 7.25
CA LEU A 335 64.90 82.50 6.81
C LEU A 335 65.34 83.37 5.63
N LYS A 336 64.49 83.53 4.61
CA LYS A 336 64.77 84.39 3.46
C LYS A 336 64.96 85.86 3.86
N GLU A 337 64.10 86.40 4.73
CA GLU A 337 64.25 87.76 5.25
C GLU A 337 65.59 87.93 6.01
N ALA A 338 65.99 86.94 6.80
CA ALA A 338 67.27 86.95 7.51
C ALA A 338 68.47 86.86 6.55
N GLU A 339 68.41 86.00 5.53
CA GLU A 339 69.44 85.90 4.48
C GLU A 339 69.58 87.22 3.70
N GLU A 340 68.46 87.86 3.34
CA GLU A 340 68.47 89.17 2.67
C GLU A 340 69.09 90.25 3.55
N GLU A 341 68.80 90.25 4.85
CA GLU A 341 69.37 91.21 5.80
C GLU A 341 70.85 90.94 6.08
N GLU A 342 71.25 89.67 6.21
CA GLU A 342 72.67 89.27 6.31
C GLU A 342 73.45 89.73 5.08
N GLN A 343 72.88 89.57 3.88
CA GLN A 343 73.50 90.07 2.66
C GLN A 343 73.63 91.61 2.64
N LYS A 344 72.63 92.35 3.14
CA LYS A 344 72.75 93.81 3.28
C LYS A 344 73.84 94.19 4.26
N CYS A 345 73.85 93.59 5.46
CA CYS A 345 74.89 93.83 6.46
C CYS A 345 76.28 93.48 5.90
N ALA A 346 76.42 92.38 5.16
CA ALA A 346 77.67 92.00 4.52
C ALA A 346 78.13 93.06 3.49
N ASN A 347 77.21 93.56 2.66
CA ASN A 347 77.50 94.63 1.70
C ASN A 347 77.91 95.94 2.40
N GLU A 348 77.20 96.34 3.46
CA GLU A 348 77.52 97.53 4.27
C GLU A 348 78.88 97.39 4.94
N LEU A 349 79.19 96.21 5.50
CA LEU A 349 80.47 95.89 6.11
C LEU A 349 81.60 95.99 5.07
N GLU A 350 81.42 95.46 3.86
CA GLU A 350 82.40 95.60 2.78
C GLU A 350 82.63 97.08 2.40
N LEU A 351 81.58 97.90 2.40
CA LEU A 351 81.64 99.33 2.07
C LEU A 351 82.36 100.12 3.19
N LEU A 352 82.07 99.79 4.45
CA LEU A 352 82.77 100.32 5.62
C LEU A 352 84.25 99.90 5.65
N GLU A 353 84.57 98.65 5.28
CA GLU A 353 85.95 98.16 5.17
C GLU A 353 86.72 98.97 4.11
N LYS A 354 86.11 99.22 2.94
CA LYS A 354 86.68 100.09 1.90
C LYS A 354 86.90 101.52 2.41
N HIS A 355 85.93 102.08 3.13
CA HIS A 355 86.06 103.42 3.71
C HIS A 355 87.16 103.49 4.77
N LYS A 356 87.25 102.48 5.64
CA LYS A 356 88.33 102.32 6.62
C LYS A 356 89.69 102.27 5.93
N GLN A 357 89.85 101.46 4.87
CA GLN A 357 91.09 101.38 4.10
C GLN A 357 91.48 102.73 3.51
N LEU A 358 90.52 103.51 3.01
CA LEU A 358 90.76 104.83 2.44
C LEU A 358 91.19 105.86 3.50
N LEU A 359 90.57 105.80 4.69
CA LEU A 359 90.99 106.59 5.86
C LEU A 359 92.38 106.19 6.34
N GLU A 360 92.67 104.89 6.44
CA GLU A 360 94.00 104.38 6.81
C GLU A 360 95.06 104.85 5.81
N SER A 361 94.79 104.80 4.51
CA SER A 361 95.71 105.36 3.50
C SER A 361 95.90 106.87 3.66
N GLY A 362 94.82 107.63 3.90
CA GLY A 362 94.91 109.08 4.09
C GLY A 362 95.63 109.49 5.38
N VAL A 363 95.41 108.77 6.49
CA VAL A 363 96.14 108.99 7.75
C VAL A 363 97.62 108.62 7.59
N ASN A 364 97.94 107.51 6.91
CA ASN A 364 99.33 107.14 6.65
C ASN A 364 100.03 108.15 5.72
N GLU A 365 99.32 108.68 4.72
CA GLU A 365 99.82 109.74 3.83
C GLU A 365 100.07 111.04 4.61
N GLY A 366 99.10 111.50 5.41
CA GLY A 366 99.28 112.67 6.27
C GLY A 366 100.36 112.49 7.35
N LEU A 367 100.50 111.28 7.91
CA LEU A 367 101.60 110.95 8.82
C LEU A 367 102.94 111.03 8.09
N SER A 368 103.04 110.48 6.87
CA SER A 368 104.24 110.55 6.03
C SER A 368 104.60 112.01 5.71
N GLU A 369 103.62 112.84 5.31
CA GLU A 369 103.82 114.27 5.08
C GLU A 369 104.35 114.99 6.32
N ALA A 370 103.69 114.84 7.49
CA ALA A 370 104.14 115.45 8.73
C ALA A 370 105.54 114.97 9.17
N THR A 371 105.87 113.70 8.90
CA THR A 371 107.20 113.13 9.20
C THR A 371 108.26 113.72 8.27
N ASN A 372 107.94 113.96 7.00
CA ASN A 372 108.84 114.62 6.05
C ASN A 372 109.04 116.10 6.40
N GLU A 373 107.97 116.82 6.76
CA GLU A 373 108.05 118.20 7.23
C GLU A 373 108.93 118.32 8.49
N LEU A 374 108.79 117.40 9.43
CA LEU A 374 109.65 117.33 10.63
C LEU A 374 111.13 117.13 10.25
N HIS A 375 111.42 116.24 9.30
CA HIS A 375 112.78 116.02 8.80
C HIS A 375 113.35 117.27 8.12
N ASP A 376 112.56 117.96 7.31
CA ASP A 376 112.96 119.21 6.67
C ASP A 376 113.23 120.32 7.70
N LEU A 377 112.39 120.44 8.72
CA LEU A 377 112.58 121.41 9.81
C LEU A 377 113.83 121.11 10.63
N GLN A 378 114.09 119.83 10.92
CA GLN A 378 115.33 119.38 11.58
C GLN A 378 116.56 119.74 10.74
N ARG A 379 116.51 119.53 9.42
CA ARG A 379 117.60 119.88 8.51
C ARG A 379 117.87 121.38 8.51
N GLN A 380 116.82 122.20 8.47
CA GLN A 380 116.96 123.67 8.54
C GLN A 380 117.56 124.12 9.88
N TYR A 381 117.12 123.55 11.00
CA TYR A 381 117.69 123.83 12.32
C TYR A 381 119.19 123.49 12.37
N GLN A 382 119.59 122.36 11.80
CA GLN A 382 120.99 121.93 11.78
C GLN A 382 121.89 122.89 10.97
N VAL A 383 121.38 123.43 9.85
CA VAL A 383 122.07 124.46 9.05
C VAL A 383 122.24 125.76 9.84
N VAL A 384 121.20 126.23 10.54
CA VAL A 384 121.25 127.46 11.35
C VAL A 384 122.22 127.33 12.52
N MET A 385 122.27 126.15 13.16
CA MET A 385 123.24 125.86 14.22
C MET A 385 124.69 125.92 13.70
N GLN A 386 124.96 125.39 12.51
CA GLN A 386 126.29 125.44 11.89
C GLN A 386 126.71 126.86 11.49
N THR A 387 125.80 127.67 10.93
CA THR A 387 126.15 129.05 10.55
C THR A 387 126.38 129.95 11.77
N THR A 388 125.61 129.79 12.84
CA THR A 388 125.73 130.61 14.07
C THR A 388 127.02 130.30 14.84
N THR A 389 127.45 129.03 14.84
CA THR A 389 128.73 128.61 15.43
C THR A 389 129.92 129.12 14.60
N GLU A 390 129.84 129.10 13.27
CA GLU A 390 130.87 129.62 12.38
C GLU A 390 131.01 131.16 12.47
N GLU A 391 129.90 131.90 12.62
CA GLU A 391 129.92 133.34 12.85
C GLU A 391 130.52 133.71 14.22
N SER A 392 130.16 132.98 15.27
CA SER A 392 130.73 133.19 16.62
C SER A 392 132.24 132.93 16.64
N ARG A 393 132.71 131.91 15.91
CA ARG A 393 134.15 131.64 15.73
C ARG A 393 134.87 132.80 15.04
N LYS A 394 134.31 133.32 13.93
CA LYS A 394 134.88 134.47 13.20
C LYS A 394 134.91 135.75 14.03
N ALA A 395 133.88 135.99 14.84
CA ALA A 395 133.85 137.13 15.75
C ALA A 395 134.94 137.00 16.83
N GLY A 396 135.15 135.80 17.37
CA GLY A 396 136.24 135.50 18.31
C GLY A 396 137.63 135.72 17.72
N ASP A 397 137.89 135.23 16.51
CA ASP A 397 139.19 135.39 15.82
C ASP A 397 139.54 136.87 15.57
N ASN A 398 138.56 137.69 15.19
CA ASN A 398 138.76 139.14 14.99
C ASN A 398 139.11 139.88 16.29
N LEU A 399 138.52 139.47 17.41
CA LEU A 399 138.73 140.09 18.72
C LEU A 399 140.14 139.78 19.25
N ASN A 400 140.61 138.55 19.05
CA ASN A 400 142.00 138.18 19.36
C ASN A 400 143.02 138.97 18.53
N ARG A 401 142.76 139.18 17.23
CA ARG A 401 143.66 139.95 16.37
C ARG A 401 143.76 141.43 16.78
N LEU A 402 142.67 142.01 17.27
CA LEU A 402 142.66 143.37 17.82
C LEU A 402 143.48 143.46 19.11
N LEU A 403 143.36 142.48 20.01
CA LEU A 403 144.15 142.42 21.25
C LEU A 403 145.65 142.31 20.97
N GLU A 404 146.04 141.56 19.94
CA GLU A 404 147.44 141.39 19.54
C GLU A 404 148.08 142.69 18.98
N VAL A 405 147.29 143.49 18.25
CA VAL A 405 147.70 144.83 17.77
C VAL A 405 147.84 145.82 18.93
N ILE A 406 146.94 145.76 19.91
CA ILE A 406 147.03 146.62 21.10
C ILE A 406 148.26 146.24 21.94
N ALA A 407 148.53 144.95 22.13
CA ALA A 407 149.69 144.47 22.87
C ALA A 407 151.01 144.91 22.23
N THR A 408 151.13 144.82 20.90
CA THR A 408 152.31 145.29 20.17
C THR A 408 152.50 146.81 20.24
N HIS A 409 151.41 147.58 20.28
CA HIS A 409 151.48 149.03 20.48
C HIS A 409 151.94 149.41 21.89
N VAL A 410 151.45 148.73 22.94
CA VAL A 410 151.87 148.99 24.34
C VAL A 410 153.35 148.72 24.54
N VAL A 411 153.86 147.61 24.00
CA VAL A 411 155.31 147.27 24.04
C VAL A 411 156.16 148.34 23.32
N SER A 412 155.64 148.94 22.24
CA SER A 412 156.35 150.02 21.55
C SER A 412 156.40 151.33 22.35
N ILE A 413 155.37 151.63 23.15
CA ILE A 413 155.32 152.82 24.01
C ILE A 413 156.24 152.66 25.22
N GLU A 414 156.26 151.48 25.86
CA GLU A 414 157.19 151.20 26.97
C GLU A 414 158.65 151.42 26.55
N LYS A 415 159.03 150.94 25.37
CA LYS A 415 160.38 151.08 24.83
C LYS A 415 160.77 152.54 24.56
N TYR A 416 159.82 153.37 24.12
CA TYR A 416 160.04 154.80 23.90
C TYR A 416 160.25 155.57 25.22
N LEU A 417 159.51 155.21 26.27
CA LEU A 417 159.62 155.84 27.59
C LEU A 417 160.96 155.50 28.27
N ASP A 418 161.41 154.25 28.17
CA ASP A 418 162.73 153.84 28.69
C ASP A 418 163.88 154.60 28.04
N GLU A 419 163.83 154.82 26.72
CA GLU A 419 164.87 155.57 26.00
C GLU A 419 164.94 157.06 26.41
N GLN A 420 163.82 157.67 26.80
CA GLN A 420 163.82 159.05 27.32
C GLN A 420 164.37 159.14 28.75
N ASN A 421 164.06 158.16 29.61
CA ASN A 421 164.56 158.12 30.98
C ASN A 421 166.09 158.02 31.02
N VAL A 422 166.69 157.17 30.18
CA VAL A 422 168.15 157.02 30.07
C VAL A 422 168.84 158.32 29.61
N LYS A 423 168.13 159.16 28.86
CA LYS A 423 168.66 160.45 28.40
C LYS A 423 168.67 161.50 29.52
N ILE A 424 167.64 161.51 30.36
CA ILE A 424 167.50 162.41 31.52
C ILE A 424 168.53 162.07 32.60
N ASP A 425 168.76 160.78 32.88
CA ASP A 425 169.77 160.36 33.88
C ASP A 425 171.19 160.78 33.49
N ARG A 426 171.49 160.84 32.18
CA ARG A 426 172.82 161.23 31.67
C ARG A 426 173.09 162.74 31.82
N GLU A 427 172.06 163.57 31.78
CA GLU A 427 172.17 165.02 32.03
C GLU A 427 172.21 165.36 33.54
N TYR A 428 171.70 164.47 34.41
CA TYR A 428 171.67 164.68 35.86
C TYR A 428 173.03 164.41 36.54
N GLU A 429 173.82 163.45 36.06
CA GLU A 429 175.16 163.20 36.61
C GLU A 429 176.19 164.29 36.26
N GLU A 430 176.04 164.97 35.12
CA GLU A 430 176.94 166.07 34.72
C GLU A 430 176.81 167.32 35.62
N PHE A 431 175.69 167.46 36.34
CA PHE A 431 175.42 168.63 37.19
C PHE A 431 175.88 168.47 38.66
N MET A 432 176.06 167.24 39.16
CA MET A 432 176.25 166.96 40.59
C MET A 432 177.71 166.84 41.07
N SER A 433 178.71 167.12 40.22
CA SER A 433 180.14 166.92 40.56
C SER A 433 181.00 168.19 40.71
N GLU A 434 180.40 169.38 40.87
CA GLU A 434 181.11 170.62 41.27
C GLU A 434 180.77 171.02 42.72
N ASP A 435 181.76 170.95 43.63
CA ASP A 435 181.64 171.33 45.05
C ASP A 435 182.21 172.74 45.32
N LEU A 436 181.31 173.63 45.79
CA LEU A 436 181.43 175.08 45.97
C LEU A 436 181.67 175.49 47.43
N LEU A 437 182.21 174.61 48.28
CA LEU A 437 182.38 174.86 49.73
C LEU A 437 183.81 175.25 50.19
N SER A 438 184.73 175.57 49.29
CA SER A 438 186.04 176.16 49.68
C SER A 438 185.95 177.68 49.97
N THR A 439 184.98 178.38 49.40
CA THR A 439 184.93 179.86 49.38
C THR A 439 184.31 180.49 50.63
N LEU A 440 183.61 179.70 51.46
CA LEU A 440 182.91 180.22 52.65
C LEU A 440 183.68 180.02 53.96
N SER A 441 184.64 179.08 54.01
CA SER A 441 185.44 178.83 55.21
C SER A 441 186.59 179.83 55.39
N GLU A 442 187.17 180.37 54.31
CA GLU A 442 188.22 181.38 54.41
C GLU A 442 187.70 182.75 54.86
N ILE A 443 186.44 183.07 54.54
CA ILE A 443 185.80 184.33 54.98
C ILE A 443 185.53 184.29 56.48
N LEU A 444 185.22 183.11 57.06
CA LEU A 444 184.90 183.00 58.48
C LEU A 444 186.13 183.14 59.40
N ASP A 445 187.31 182.68 58.96
CA ASP A 445 188.53 182.78 59.79
C ASP A 445 189.10 184.21 59.81
N SER A 446 188.84 185.00 58.76
CA SER A 446 189.20 186.43 58.69
C SER A 446 188.46 187.31 59.71
N TYR A 447 187.28 186.88 60.20
CA TYR A 447 186.50 187.61 61.19
C TYR A 447 186.74 187.13 62.64
N LYS A 448 187.24 185.92 62.85
CA LYS A 448 187.44 185.38 64.21
C LYS A 448 188.74 185.86 64.88
N LYS A 449 189.79 186.19 64.12
CA LYS A 449 191.05 186.71 64.72
C LYS A 449 191.13 188.23 64.88
N LYS A 450 190.15 189.00 64.40
CA LYS A 450 190.02 190.43 64.72
C LYS A 450 189.22 190.70 66.02
N ALA A 451 188.72 189.65 66.69
CA ALA A 451 187.88 189.76 67.89
C ALA A 451 188.55 189.37 69.23
N GLU A 452 189.76 188.80 69.25
CA GLU A 452 190.40 188.34 70.50
C GLU A 452 191.85 188.79 70.73
N SER A 453 192.41 189.77 70.02
CA SER A 453 193.55 190.51 70.60
C SER A 453 193.79 191.91 70.03
N LEU A 454 193.89 193.00 70.81
CA LEU A 454 193.79 193.23 72.27
C LEU A 454 194.12 192.11 73.27
#